data_AF-J9AZU5-F1
#
_entry.id   AF-J9AZU5-F1
#
_cell.length_a   1.000
_cell.length_b   1.000
_cell.length_c   1.000
_cell.angle_alpha   90.00
_cell.angle_beta   90.00
_cell.angle_gamma   90.00
#
_symmetry.space_group_name_H-M   'P 1'
#
loop_
_entity.id
_entity.type
_entity.pdbx_description
1 polymer ?
#
loop_
_entity_poly.entity_id
_entity_poly.type
_entity_poly.pdbx_seq_one_letter_code
_entity_poly.pdbx_strand_id
1 'polypeptide(L)' 'RILIVFGGLEGLETAIEADKNINCLTPEKLFEHYLNIVPGQGSRIIRTEEAIPITLATLRPMICTDL' A
#
# COMPACT_ATOMS: atom_id res chain seq x y z
N ARG A 1 -1.41 16.77 -1.68
CA ARG A 1 -0.41 15.91 -2.38
C ARG A 1 -0.49 14.55 -1.73
N ILE A 2 -0.53 13.46 -2.51
CA ILE A 2 -0.73 12.10 -1.98
C ILE A 2 0.46 11.24 -2.42
N LEU A 3 0.98 10.43 -1.50
CA LEU A 3 1.96 9.39 -1.79
C LEU A 3 1.31 8.04 -1.48
N ILE A 4 1.30 7.14 -2.47
CA ILE A 4 0.82 5.77 -2.31
C ILE A 4 2.05 4.88 -2.38
N VAL A 5 2.26 4.05 -1.36
CA VAL A 5 3.44 3.19 -1.25
C VAL A 5 3.00 1.73 -1.36
N PHE A 6 3.71 0.98 -2.19
CA PHE A 6 3.46 -0.45 -2.40
C PHE A 6 4.67 -1.26 -1.93
N GLY A 7 4.40 -2.39 -1.29
CA GLY A 7 5.42 -3.38 -0.95
C GLY A 7 5.85 -4.23 -2.14
N GLY A 8 6.94 -4.97 -1.94
CA GLY A 8 7.39 -6.02 -2.85
C GLY A 8 6.79 -7.38 -2.48
N LEU A 9 7.51 -8.46 -2.81
CA LEU A 9 7.08 -9.83 -2.51
C LEU A 9 6.81 -10.07 -1.02
N GLU A 10 7.68 -9.54 -0.17
CA GLU A 10 7.64 -9.67 1.29
C GLU A 10 6.96 -8.46 1.96
N GLY A 11 6.21 -7.65 1.18
CA GLY A 11 5.50 -6.48 1.69
C GLY A 11 6.38 -5.26 1.96
N LEU A 12 5.92 -4.39 2.85
CA LEU A 12 6.65 -3.18 3.28
C LEU A 12 7.56 -3.46 4.48
N GLU A 13 7.33 -4.58 5.14
CA GLU A 13 8.05 -5.08 6.31
C GLU A 13 9.56 -5.16 6.04
N THR A 14 9.95 -5.67 4.87
CA THR A 14 11.37 -5.75 4.49
C THR A 14 12.05 -4.38 4.40
N ALA A 15 11.34 -3.35 3.95
CA ALA A 15 11.90 -1.99 3.89
C ALA A 15 12.11 -1.41 5.30
N ILE A 16 11.18 -1.71 6.21
CA ILE A 16 11.27 -1.31 7.62
C ILE A 16 12.46 -1.98 8.31
N GLU A 17 12.62 -3.29 8.12
CA GLU A 17 13.74 -4.03 8.71
C GLU A 17 15.10 -3.58 8.17
N ALA A 18 15.16 -3.18 6.91
CA ALA A 18 16.40 -2.75 6.26
C ALA A 18 16.85 -1.34 6.68
N ASP A 19 15.92 -0.42 6.99
CA ASP A 19 16.24 0.97 7.32
C ASP A 19 16.30 1.22 8.83
N LYS A 20 17.53 1.37 9.35
CA LYS A 20 17.80 1.64 10.77
C LYS A 20 17.27 2.99 11.27
N ASN A 21 16.88 3.90 10.39
CA ASN A 21 16.29 5.18 10.79
C ASN A 21 14.80 5.05 11.10
N ILE A 22 14.18 3.93 10.73
CA ILE A 22 12.78 3.66 11.02
C ILE A 22 12.67 3.02 12.40
N ASN A 23 12.03 3.72 13.33
CA ASN A 23 11.91 3.30 14.73
C ASN A 23 10.65 2.47 15.04
N CYS A 24 9.81 2.18 14.04
CA CYS A 24 8.57 1.42 14.22
C CYS A 24 8.66 0.04 13.57
N LEU A 25 7.96 -0.93 14.16
CA LEU A 25 8.02 -2.33 13.74
C LEU A 25 6.94 -2.72 12.70
N THR A 26 5.93 -1.86 12.49
CA THR A 26 4.81 -2.18 11.60
C THR A 26 4.54 -1.04 10.60
N PRO A 27 4.25 -1.36 9.32
CA PRO A 27 3.98 -0.34 8.29
C PRO A 27 2.82 0.60 8.65
N GLU A 28 1.81 0.09 9.35
CA GLU A 28 0.65 0.86 9.85
C GLU A 28 1.03 2.10 10.66
N LYS A 29 2.19 2.10 11.32
CA LYS A 29 2.65 3.23 12.14
C LYS A 29 3.44 4.28 11.35
N LEU A 30 3.82 3.98 10.10
CA LEU A 30 4.58 4.90 9.23
C LEU A 30 3.70 5.84 8.43
N PHE A 31 2.47 5.41 8.13
CA PHE A 31 1.59 6.09 7.20
C PHE A 31 0.31 6.55 7.91
N GLU A 32 -0.26 7.64 7.41
CA GLU A 32 -1.56 8.14 7.89
C GLU A 32 -2.69 7.13 7.64
N HIS A 33 -2.57 6.35 6.57
CA HIS A 33 -3.50 5.29 6.20
C HIS A 33 -2.77 4.01 5.81
N TYR A 34 -3.28 2.87 6.29
CA TYR A 34 -2.86 1.54 5.89
C TYR A 34 -4.11 0.75 5.49
N LEU A 35 -4.22 0.40 4.22
CA LEU A 35 -5.49 0.01 3.60
C LEU A 35 -5.34 -1.33 2.89
N ASN A 36 -6.34 -2.21 3.04
CA ASN A 36 -6.54 -3.35 2.15
C ASN A 36 -7.42 -2.94 0.97
N ILE A 37 -6.88 -3.00 -0.24
CA ILE A 37 -7.55 -2.50 -1.44
C ILE A 37 -8.35 -3.58 -2.18
N VAL A 38 -8.15 -4.85 -1.80
CA VAL A 38 -8.85 -6.00 -2.40
C VAL A 38 -9.41 -6.89 -1.29
N PRO A 39 -10.53 -6.47 -0.67
CA PRO A 39 -11.24 -7.31 0.28
C PRO A 39 -11.69 -8.61 -0.39
N GLY A 40 -11.48 -9.75 0.27
CA GLY A 40 -11.88 -11.06 -0.27
C GLY A 40 -11.06 -11.50 -1.48
N GLN A 41 -9.78 -11.11 -1.57
CA GLN A 41 -8.87 -11.58 -2.61
C GLN A 41 -9.01 -13.10 -2.85
N GLY A 42 -9.18 -13.50 -4.11
CA GLY A 42 -9.32 -14.90 -4.51
C GLY A 42 -7.99 -15.62 -4.72
N SER A 43 -6.90 -14.87 -4.79
CA SER A 43 -5.53 -15.40 -4.89
C SER A 43 -4.83 -15.32 -3.52
N ARG A 44 -3.77 -16.12 -3.35
CA ARG A 44 -2.93 -16.03 -2.14
C ARG A 44 -2.13 -14.72 -2.08
N ILE A 45 -1.64 -14.26 -3.23
CA ILE A 45 -0.79 -13.08 -3.37
C ILE A 45 -1.34 -12.25 -4.54
N ILE A 46 -1.35 -10.93 -4.38
CA ILE A 46 -1.57 -9.97 -5.45
C ILE A 46 -0.21 -9.39 -5.78
N ARG A 47 0.23 -9.49 -7.03
CA ARG A 47 1.53 -8.94 -7.41
C ARG A 47 1.49 -7.42 -7.42
N THR A 48 2.61 -6.77 -7.17
CA THR A 48 2.68 -5.30 -7.08
C THR A 48 2.17 -4.64 -8.36
N GLU A 49 2.49 -5.19 -9.54
CA GLU A 49 2.01 -4.69 -10.83
C GLU A 49 0.49 -4.84 -11.04
N GLU A 50 -0.15 -5.78 -10.35
CA GLU A 50 -1.60 -5.95 -10.34
C GLU A 50 -2.24 -5.00 -9.31
N ALA A 51 -1.61 -4.85 -8.14
CA ALA A 51 -2.08 -4.02 -7.05
C ALA A 51 -2.11 -2.52 -7.40
N ILE A 52 -1.12 -2.02 -8.15
CA ILE A 52 -1.02 -0.61 -8.55
C ILE A 52 -2.29 -0.14 -9.29
N PRO A 53 -2.67 -0.70 -10.46
CA PRO A 53 -3.84 -0.23 -11.19
C PRO A 53 -5.15 -0.44 -10.43
N ILE A 54 -5.30 -1.53 -9.68
CA ILE A 54 -6.47 -1.76 -8.84
C ILE A 54 -6.60 -0.66 -7.79
N THR A 55 -5.50 -0.35 -7.10
CA THR A 55 -5.49 0.67 -6.04
C THR A 55 -5.81 2.05 -6.57
N LEU A 56 -5.19 2.44 -7.68
CA LEU A 56 -5.45 3.74 -8.30
C LEU A 56 -6.90 3.85 -8.80
N ALA A 57 -7.46 2.79 -9.38
CA ALA A 57 -8.86 2.78 -9.81
C ALA A 57 -9.83 2.90 -8.62
N THR A 58 -9.58 2.17 -7.53
CA THR A 58 -10.40 2.22 -6.31
C THR A 58 -10.34 3.58 -5.61
N LEU A 59 -9.15 4.19 -5.54
CA LEU A 59 -8.97 5.49 -4.88
C LEU A 59 -9.39 6.67 -5.75
N ARG A 60 -9.41 6.54 -7.09
CA ARG A 60 -9.79 7.61 -8.04
C ARG A 60 -11.01 8.44 -7.60
N PRO A 61 -12.18 7.87 -7.27
CA PRO A 61 -13.34 8.67 -6.87
C PRO A 61 -13.13 9.47 -5.57
N MET A 62 -12.28 9.00 -4.67
CA MET A 62 -11.98 9.65 -3.39
C MET A 62 -10.93 10.75 -3.51
N ILE A 63 -9.98 10.60 -4.44
CA ILE A 63 -8.85 11.52 -4.59
C ILE A 63 -9.04 12.54 -5.72
N CYS A 64 -9.86 12.22 -6.73
CA CYS A 64 -10.17 13.08 -7.87
C CYS A 64 -11.61 13.64 -7.79
N THR A 65 -12.08 13.92 -6.58
CA THR A 65 -13.32 14.69 -6.40
C THR A 65 -13.01 16.13 -6.80
N ASP A 66 -13.26 16.46 -8.07
CA ASP A 66 -13.35 17.79 -8.72
C ASP A 66 -12.85 17.72 -10.19
N LEU A 67 -13.46 16.84 -10.99
CA LEU A 67 -13.55 16.98 -12.46
C LEU A 67 -15.02 17.08 -12.86
#